data_AF-A0A7C0YZW0-F1
#
_entry.id   AF-A0A7C0YZW0-F1
#
_cell.length_a   1.000
_cell.length_b   1.000
_cell.length_c   1.000
_cell.angle_alpha   90.00
_cell.angle_beta   90.00
_cell.angle_gamma   90.00
#
_symmetry.space_group_name_H-M   'P 1'
#
loop_
_entity.id
_entity.type
_entity.pdbx_description
1 polymer ?
#
loop_
_entity_poly.entity_id
_entity_poly.type
_entity_poly.pdbx_seq_one_letter_code
_entity_poly.pdbx_strand_id
1 'polypeptide(L)'
;MKQINKFVMFGLALFLFAGLAGSMASAAVDNGNDTADIPWEFGGLFAGALCFFWVVMFIIWIAIGVWMYRDAEKRGKSGALWLIIGLLFGIIGLIIWLIVRPPEPSFYEKKAAGEEKKDRICPSCGRSIPFDAKVCPYCGKNFEE
;
A
#
# COMPACT_ATOMS: atom_id res chain seq x y z
N MET A 1 -9.17 4.48 -8.09
CA MET A 1 -8.23 5.54 -8.53
C MET A 1 -8.65 6.95 -8.10
N LYS A 2 -9.94 7.35 -8.19
CA LYS A 2 -10.39 8.73 -7.82
C LYS A 2 -10.11 9.21 -6.38
N GLN A 3 -10.07 8.30 -5.40
CA GLN A 3 -9.87 8.68 -3.99
C GLN A 3 -8.39 8.92 -3.63
N ILE A 4 -7.46 8.32 -4.37
CA ILE A 4 -6.02 8.31 -4.04
C ILE A 4 -5.34 9.61 -4.44
N ASN A 5 -5.66 10.16 -5.61
CA ASN A 5 -5.14 11.46 -6.02
C ASN A 5 -5.56 12.57 -5.05
N LYS A 6 -6.73 12.42 -4.41
CA LYS A 6 -7.19 13.40 -3.41
C LYS A 6 -6.28 13.39 -2.18
N PHE A 7 -5.93 12.21 -1.65
CA PHE A 7 -5.05 12.10 -0.48
C PHE A 7 -3.60 12.51 -0.78
N VAL A 8 -3.07 12.10 -1.93
CA VAL A 8 -1.68 12.43 -2.34
C VAL A 8 -1.53 13.94 -2.65
N MET A 9 -2.48 14.54 -3.36
CA MET A 9 -2.48 15.99 -3.63
C MET A 9 -2.63 16.81 -2.34
N PHE A 10 -3.45 16.35 -1.38
CA PHE A 10 -3.63 17.05 -0.11
C PHE A 10 -2.37 17.02 0.76
N GLY A 11 -1.66 15.90 0.78
CA GLY A 11 -0.38 15.78 1.49
C GLY A 11 0.75 16.62 0.88
N LEU A 12 0.84 16.67 -0.46
CA LEU A 12 1.84 17.48 -1.17
C LEU A 12 1.52 18.98 -1.05
N ALA A 13 0.24 19.36 -1.10
CA ALA A 13 -0.19 20.73 -0.86
C ALA A 13 0.14 21.18 0.57
N LEU A 14 -0.09 20.35 1.60
CA LEU A 14 0.29 20.64 2.98
C LEU A 14 1.81 20.77 3.16
N PHE A 15 2.60 19.94 2.47
CA PHE A 15 4.05 20.00 2.50
C PHE A 15 4.59 21.32 1.88
N LEU A 16 4.02 21.73 0.74
CA LEU A 16 4.35 23.02 0.11
C LEU A 16 3.89 24.22 0.96
N PHE A 17 2.73 24.13 1.61
CA PHE A 17 2.21 25.20 2.47
C PHE A 17 3.06 25.39 3.74
N ALA A 18 3.50 24.30 4.37
CA ALA A 18 4.40 24.36 5.52
C ALA A 18 5.80 24.90 5.15
N GLY A 19 6.30 24.56 3.96
CA GLY A 19 7.55 25.13 3.43
C GLY A 19 7.48 26.64 3.19
N LEU A 20 6.34 27.15 2.72
CA LEU A 20 6.11 28.59 2.55
C LEU A 20 5.96 29.34 3.88
N ALA A 21 5.27 28.76 4.87
CA ALA A 21 5.15 29.34 6.21
C ALA A 21 6.50 29.45 6.96
N GLY A 22 7.45 28.56 6.68
CA GLY A 22 8.82 28.69 7.22
C GLY A 22 9.59 29.89 6.66
N SER A 23 9.31 30.27 5.40
CA SER A 23 10.05 31.35 4.71
C SER A 23 9.65 32.77 5.12
N MET A 24 8.45 32.97 5.69
CA MET A 24 7.97 34.28 6.14
C MET A 24 8.51 34.71 7.52
N ALA A 25 9.11 33.80 8.29
CA ALA A 25 9.76 34.13 9.56
C ALA A 25 11.11 34.86 9.38
N SER A 26 11.72 34.79 8.19
CA SER A 26 13.04 35.37 7.93
C SER A 26 13.02 36.83 7.49
N ALA A 27 11.84 37.45 7.33
CA ALA A 27 11.73 38.85 6.86
C ALA A 27 11.83 39.91 7.97
N ALA A 28 12.05 39.52 9.23
CA ALA A 28 12.09 40.45 10.38
C ALA A 28 13.32 40.26 11.30
N VAL A 29 14.48 39.88 10.76
CA VAL A 29 15.75 39.93 11.51
C VAL A 29 16.45 41.26 11.18
N ASP A 30 16.19 42.27 12.01
CA ASP A 30 17.04 43.46 12.07
C ASP A 30 18.35 43.12 12.82
N ASN A 31 19.46 43.68 12.37
CA ASN A 31 20.81 43.28 12.81
C ASN A 31 21.11 43.81 14.22
N GLY A 32 20.96 42.94 15.22
CA GLY A 32 21.50 43.10 16.57
C GLY A 32 22.05 41.75 17.03
N ASN A 33 23.31 41.72 17.44
CA ASN A 33 24.05 40.53 17.84
C ASN A 33 23.53 39.94 19.16
N ASP A 34 22.39 39.24 19.13
CA ASP A 34 21.82 38.51 20.26
C ASP A 34 21.37 37.10 19.80
N THR A 35 22.32 36.18 19.73
CA THR A 35 22.07 34.77 19.39
C THR A 35 21.47 33.97 20.57
N ALA A 36 20.98 34.64 21.63
CA ALA A 36 20.61 34.01 22.90
C ALA A 36 19.12 34.02 23.25
N ASP A 37 18.27 34.68 22.46
CA ASP A 37 16.87 34.93 22.85
C ASP A 37 15.92 34.72 21.66
N ILE A 38 15.97 33.52 21.07
CA ILE A 38 14.72 32.94 20.56
C ILE A 38 13.83 32.73 21.79
N PRO A 39 12.75 33.51 21.98
CA PRO A 39 11.91 33.36 23.15
C PRO A 39 11.29 31.96 23.08
N TRP A 40 11.43 31.17 24.13
CA TRP A 40 10.82 29.84 24.27
C TRP A 40 9.29 29.86 24.08
N GLU A 41 8.68 31.04 24.06
CA GLU A 41 7.27 31.30 23.70
C GLU A 41 7.02 31.19 22.18
N PHE A 42 7.89 31.75 21.33
CA PHE A 42 7.89 31.44 19.90
C PHE A 42 8.29 29.97 19.68
N GLY A 43 9.26 29.46 20.46
CA GLY A 43 9.64 28.05 20.45
C GLY A 43 8.48 27.09 20.73
N GLY A 44 7.56 27.43 21.64
CA GLY A 44 6.42 26.58 22.01
C GLY A 44 5.33 26.52 20.95
N LEU A 45 4.97 27.63 20.32
CA LEU A 45 3.97 27.64 19.24
C LEU A 45 4.52 27.01 17.96
N PHE A 46 5.79 27.28 17.62
CA PHE A 46 6.48 26.61 16.52
C PHE A 46 6.68 25.12 16.82
N ALA A 47 7.05 24.71 18.03
CA ALA A 47 7.17 23.29 18.40
C ALA A 47 5.82 22.57 18.34
N GLY A 48 4.73 23.21 18.77
CA GLY A 48 3.37 22.67 18.66
C GLY A 48 2.91 22.53 17.20
N ALA A 49 3.12 23.55 16.37
CA ALA A 49 2.80 23.53 14.94
C ALA A 49 3.65 22.51 14.17
N LEU A 50 4.94 22.40 14.50
CA LEU A 50 5.85 21.40 13.92
C LEU A 50 5.47 19.97 14.35
N CYS A 51 5.06 19.75 15.60
CA CYS A 51 4.51 18.48 16.05
C CYS A 51 3.24 18.11 15.29
N PHE A 52 2.30 19.04 15.13
CA PHE A 52 1.06 18.77 14.39
C PHE A 52 1.33 18.45 12.92
N PHE A 53 2.24 19.19 12.29
CA PHE A 53 2.68 18.92 10.92
C PHE A 53 3.31 17.53 10.77
N TRP A 54 4.19 17.14 11.69
CA TRP A 54 4.81 15.82 11.70
C TRP A 54 3.79 14.70 11.92
N VAL A 55 2.81 14.91 12.81
CA VAL A 55 1.71 13.95 13.04
C VAL A 55 0.88 13.78 11.77
N VAL A 56 0.52 14.87 11.09
CA VAL A 56 -0.22 14.80 9.82
C VAL A 56 0.60 14.11 8.73
N MET A 57 1.89 14.41 8.61
CA MET A 57 2.80 13.69 7.70
C MET A 57 2.87 12.20 8.01
N PHE A 58 2.95 11.83 9.29
CA PHE A 58 3.00 10.43 9.72
C PHE A 58 1.69 9.70 9.38
N ILE A 59 0.54 10.34 9.60
CA ILE A 59 -0.78 9.80 9.22
C ILE A 59 -0.85 9.58 7.70
N ILE A 60 -0.36 10.53 6.89
CA ILE A 60 -0.33 10.40 5.43
C ILE A 60 0.58 9.24 5.02
N TRP A 61 1.73 9.09 5.66
CA TRP A 61 2.68 8.01 5.36
C TRP A 61 2.08 6.63 5.67
N ILE A 62 1.40 6.50 6.82
CA ILE A 62 0.63 5.30 7.19
C ILE A 62 -0.50 5.06 6.17
N ALA A 63 -1.24 6.08 5.76
CA ALA A 63 -2.32 5.95 4.78
C ALA A 63 -1.83 5.46 3.41
N ILE A 64 -0.64 5.91 2.97
CA ILE A 64 0.02 5.41 1.75
C ILE A 64 0.40 3.93 1.94
N GLY A 65 0.94 3.55 3.09
CA GLY A 65 1.26 2.15 3.41
C GLY A 65 0.02 1.25 3.36
N VAL A 66 -1.07 1.65 4.02
CA VAL A 66 -2.35 0.92 4.00
C VAL A 66 -2.93 0.84 2.58
N TRP A 67 -2.80 1.91 1.80
CA TRP A 67 -3.20 1.91 0.40
C TRP A 67 -2.41 0.91 -0.43
N MET A 68 -1.09 0.89 -0.27
CA MET A 68 -0.17 -0.01 -0.95
C MET A 68 -0.47 -1.48 -0.64
N TYR A 69 -0.74 -1.80 0.62
CA TYR A 69 -1.24 -3.11 1.05
C TYR A 69 -2.51 -3.51 0.31
N ARG A 70 -3.54 -2.65 0.33
CA ARG A 70 -4.82 -2.92 -0.36
C ARG A 70 -4.65 -3.04 -1.87
N ASP A 71 -3.73 -2.31 -2.50
CA ASP A 71 -3.50 -2.42 -3.96
C ASP A 71 -2.80 -3.74 -4.31
N ALA A 72 -1.82 -4.18 -3.51
CA ALA A 72 -1.14 -5.45 -3.69
C ALA A 72 -2.07 -6.66 -3.46
N GLU A 73 -2.88 -6.63 -2.42
CA GLU A 73 -3.82 -7.73 -2.08
C GLU A 73 -4.90 -7.91 -3.15
N LYS A 74 -5.39 -6.80 -3.72
CA LYS A 74 -6.36 -6.84 -4.83
C LYS A 74 -5.83 -7.56 -6.07
N ARG A 75 -4.51 -7.60 -6.23
CA ARG A 75 -3.81 -8.21 -7.36
C ARG A 75 -3.31 -9.62 -7.05
N GLY A 76 -3.70 -10.20 -5.91
CA GLY A 76 -3.35 -11.59 -5.55
C GLY A 76 -1.87 -11.81 -5.18
N LYS A 77 -1.12 -10.73 -4.94
CA LYS A 77 0.25 -10.79 -4.38
C LYS A 77 0.18 -10.55 -2.87
N SER A 78 1.15 -11.06 -2.12
CA SER A 78 1.22 -10.89 -0.67
C SER A 78 1.32 -9.41 -0.28
N GLY A 79 0.20 -8.82 0.15
CA GLY A 79 0.10 -7.40 0.48
C GLY A 79 1.03 -6.98 1.62
N ALA A 80 1.21 -7.85 2.61
CA ALA A 80 2.09 -7.62 3.75
C ALA A 80 3.57 -7.48 3.35
N LEU A 81 4.03 -8.30 2.40
CA LEU A 81 5.43 -8.29 1.96
C LEU A 81 5.76 -6.99 1.22
N TRP A 82 4.84 -6.56 0.34
CA TRP A 82 4.96 -5.28 -0.35
C TRP A 82 4.79 -4.10 0.61
N LEU A 83 3.88 -4.16 1.59
CA LEU A 83 3.77 -3.11 2.62
C LEU A 83 5.07 -2.95 3.40
N ILE A 84 5.72 -4.05 3.81
CA ILE A 84 7.00 -4.01 4.54
C ILE A 84 8.08 -3.34 3.68
N ILE A 85 8.17 -3.69 2.39
CA ILE A 85 9.11 -3.07 1.45
C ILE A 85 8.80 -1.58 1.25
N GLY A 86 7.53 -1.22 1.09
CA GLY A 86 7.08 0.18 0.97
C GLY A 86 7.31 1.00 2.23
N LEU A 87 7.23 0.36 3.41
CA LEU A 87 7.47 1.00 4.69
C LEU A 87 8.98 1.18 4.95
N LEU A 88 9.81 0.16 4.69
CA LEU A 88 11.26 0.25 4.90
C LEU A 88 11.97 1.15 3.88
N PHE A 89 11.63 1.04 2.59
CA PHE A 89 12.25 1.83 1.53
C PHE A 89 11.50 3.14 1.24
N GLY A 90 10.41 3.40 1.97
CA GLY A 90 9.58 4.60 1.82
C GLY A 90 9.08 4.80 0.39
N ILE A 91 9.27 6.01 -0.13
CA ILE A 91 8.82 6.38 -1.48
C ILE A 91 9.48 5.50 -2.56
N ILE A 92 10.70 5.01 -2.34
CA ILE A 92 11.39 4.13 -3.30
C ILE A 92 10.61 2.81 -3.46
N GLY A 93 10.12 2.22 -2.37
CA GLY A 93 9.31 1.01 -2.41
C GLY A 93 7.99 1.21 -3.15
N LEU A 94 7.37 2.38 -3.00
CA LEU A 94 6.16 2.77 -3.73
C LEU A 94 6.42 2.90 -5.25
N ILE A 95 7.55 3.49 -5.65
CA ILE A 95 7.95 3.63 -7.05
C ILE A 95 8.18 2.26 -7.69
N ILE A 96 8.93 1.38 -7.00
CA ILE A 96 9.19 0.01 -7.45
C ILE A 96 7.87 -0.73 -7.63
N TRP A 97 6.91 -0.52 -6.72
CA TRP A 97 5.61 -1.14 -6.83
C TRP A 97 4.85 -0.66 -8.06
N LEU A 98 4.78 0.66 -8.27
CA LEU A 98 4.10 1.22 -9.43
C LEU A 98 4.66 0.70 -10.76
N ILE A 99 5.97 0.42 -10.83
CA ILE A 99 6.63 -0.18 -12.00
C ILE A 99 6.29 -1.67 -12.16
N VAL A 100 6.32 -2.45 -11.07
CA VAL A 100 6.08 -3.91 -11.10
C VAL A 100 4.58 -4.26 -11.14
N ARG A 101 3.72 -3.25 -11.10
CA ARG A 101 2.26 -3.37 -10.99
C ARG A 101 1.68 -4.26 -12.09
N PRO A 102 1.33 -5.53 -11.80
CA PRO A 102 0.66 -6.39 -12.76
C PRO A 102 -0.75 -5.85 -13.03
N PRO A 103 -1.33 -6.08 -14.21
CA PRO A 103 -2.73 -5.73 -14.47
C PRO A 103 -3.67 -6.39 -13.46
N GLU A 104 -4.85 -5.79 -13.25
CA GLU A 104 -5.83 -6.40 -12.36
C GLU A 104 -6.35 -7.72 -12.96
N PRO A 105 -6.34 -8.83 -12.20
CA PRO A 105 -6.84 -10.10 -12.72
C PRO A 105 -8.34 -9.98 -12.97
N SER A 106 -8.80 -10.57 -14.08
CA SER A 106 -10.21 -10.52 -14.45
C SER A 106 -11.09 -11.17 -13.37
N PHE A 107 -12.38 -10.80 -13.35
CA PHE A 107 -13.34 -11.41 -12.42
C PHE A 107 -13.37 -12.94 -12.53
N TYR A 108 -13.23 -13.47 -13.75
CA TYR A 108 -13.20 -14.91 -14.01
C TYR A 108 -11.92 -15.59 -13.49
N GLU A 109 -10.75 -14.95 -13.63
CA GLU A 109 -9.48 -15.45 -13.10
C GLU A 109 -9.49 -15.56 -11.57
N LYS A 110 -10.06 -14.56 -10.88
CA LYS A 110 -10.20 -14.63 -9.42
C LYS A 110 -11.06 -15.80 -8.97
N LYS A 111 -12.11 -16.12 -9.74
CA LYS A 111 -12.99 -17.25 -9.45
C LYS A 111 -12.25 -18.58 -9.63
N ALA A 112 -11.49 -18.72 -10.73
CA ALA A 112 -10.70 -19.92 -10.99
C ALA A 112 -9.57 -20.15 -9.96
N ALA A 113 -8.96 -19.09 -9.44
CA ALA A 113 -7.96 -19.18 -8.38
C ALA A 113 -8.54 -19.58 -7.01
N GLY A 114 -9.84 -19.35 -6.80
CA GLY A 114 -10.56 -19.73 -5.59
C GLY A 114 -11.18 -21.13 -5.63
N GLU A 115 -11.26 -21.76 -6.81
CA GLU A 115 -11.67 -23.16 -6.93
C GLU A 115 -10.50 -24.07 -6.55
N GLU A 116 -10.49 -24.54 -5.31
CA GLU A 116 -9.61 -25.61 -4.86
C GLU A 116 -9.88 -26.86 -5.70
N LYS A 117 -8.96 -27.20 -6.62
CA LYS A 117 -9.03 -28.43 -7.40
C LYS A 117 -8.94 -29.61 -6.46
N LYS A 118 -10.10 -30.21 -6.14
CA LYS A 118 -10.15 -31.46 -5.40
C LYS A 118 -9.75 -32.57 -6.37
N ASP A 119 -8.74 -33.35 -5.98
CA ASP A 119 -8.34 -34.58 -6.67
C ASP A 119 -8.85 -35.81 -5.89
N ARG A 120 -9.39 -36.79 -6.61
CA ARG A 120 -9.76 -38.11 -6.06
C ARG A 120 -8.91 -39.21 -6.66
N ILE A 121 -8.74 -40.28 -5.91
CA ILE A 121 -8.15 -41.51 -6.43
C ILE A 121 -9.25 -42.34 -7.08
N CYS A 122 -9.03 -42.80 -8.31
CA CYS A 122 -9.97 -43.69 -8.98
C CYS A 122 -9.99 -45.07 -8.27
N PRO A 123 -11.16 -45.58 -7.82
CA PRO A 123 -11.25 -46.89 -7.16
C PRO A 123 -10.96 -48.07 -8.08
N SER A 124 -10.98 -47.89 -9.40
CA SER A 124 -10.75 -48.97 -10.37
C SER A 124 -9.30 -49.16 -10.76
N CYS A 125 -8.51 -48.08 -10.78
CA CYS A 125 -7.14 -48.10 -11.30
C CYS A 125 -6.11 -47.43 -10.38
N GLY A 126 -6.54 -46.81 -9.28
CA GLY A 126 -5.66 -46.21 -8.28
C GLY A 126 -4.95 -44.91 -8.69
N ARG A 127 -5.25 -44.32 -9.86
CA ARG A 127 -4.65 -43.05 -10.30
C ARG A 127 -5.42 -41.85 -9.79
N SER A 128 -4.72 -40.72 -9.56
CA SER A 128 -5.34 -39.44 -9.26
C SER A 128 -6.05 -38.89 -10.49
N ILE A 129 -7.29 -38.45 -10.29
CA ILE A 129 -8.14 -37.81 -11.28
C ILE A 129 -8.84 -36.62 -10.61
N PRO A 130 -9.17 -35.56 -11.35
CA PRO A 130 -9.88 -34.43 -10.75
C PRO A 130 -11.32 -34.85 -10.42
N PHE A 131 -11.89 -34.32 -9.33
CA PHE A 131 -13.21 -34.74 -8.82
C PHE A 131 -14.37 -34.47 -9.79
N ASP A 132 -14.20 -33.52 -10.72
CA ASP A 132 -15.15 -33.14 -11.77
C ASP A 132 -15.15 -34.07 -12.99
N ALA A 133 -14.18 -34.99 -13.09
CA ALA A 133 -14.12 -35.94 -14.20
C ALA A 133 -15.22 -37.00 -14.09
N LYS A 134 -16.15 -37.00 -15.05
CA LYS A 134 -17.25 -37.98 -15.18
C LYS A 134 -16.74 -39.38 -15.53
N VAL A 135 -15.68 -39.47 -16.33
CA VAL A 135 -15.09 -40.72 -16.80
C VAL A 135 -13.59 -40.69 -16.56
N CYS A 136 -13.04 -41.80 -16.07
CA CYS A 136 -11.60 -41.93 -15.87
C CYS A 136 -10.86 -42.01 -17.22
N PRO A 137 -9.90 -41.11 -17.51
CA PRO A 137 -9.15 -41.12 -18.77
C PRO A 137 -8.18 -42.31 -18.90
N TYR A 138 -7.88 -43.02 -17.80
CA TYR A 138 -6.93 -44.13 -17.79
C TYR A 138 -7.57 -45.50 -17.90
N CYS A 139 -8.77 -45.69 -17.36
CA CYS A 139 -9.46 -46.99 -17.32
C CYS A 139 -10.87 -46.97 -17.90
N GLY A 140 -11.41 -45.80 -18.24
CA GLY A 140 -12.75 -45.67 -18.83
C GLY A 140 -13.91 -45.88 -17.85
N LYS A 141 -13.66 -46.07 -16.54
CA LYS A 141 -14.74 -46.16 -15.53
C LYS A 141 -15.52 -44.84 -15.48
N ASN A 142 -16.84 -44.93 -15.61
CA ASN A 142 -17.78 -43.83 -15.39
C ASN A 142 -18.12 -43.72 -13.89
N PHE A 143 -18.33 -42.50 -13.40
CA PHE A 143 -18.65 -42.20 -12.01
C PHE A 143 -20.06 -41.59 -11.84
N GLU A 144 -20.84 -41.48 -12.92
CA GLU A 144 -22.20 -40.90 -12.91
C GLU A 144 -23.31 -41.94 -12.62
N GLU A 145 -22.98 -43.03 -11.90
CA GLU A 145 -23.90 -44.11 -11.53
C GLU A 145 -24.40 -43.98 -10.08
#